data_AF-A0A0B8PN62-F1
#
_entry.id   AF-A0A0B8PN62-F1
#
_cell.length_a   1.000
_cell.length_b   1.000
_cell.length_c   1.000
_cell.angle_alpha   90.00
_cell.angle_beta   90.00
_cell.angle_gamma   90.00
#
_symmetry.space_group_name_H-M   'P 1'
#
loop_
_entity.id
_entity.type
_entity.pdbx_description
1 polymer ?
#
loop_
_entity_poly.entity_id
_entity_poly.type
_entity_poly.pdbx_seq_one_letter_code
_entity_poly.pdbx_strand_id
1 'polypeptide(L)' 'MVIGGLMKSSESEAVSKVPFFGDIPALGHLFRNTVTQTEKTELVILLKPTVVGVNTWQQEIERSRSLLDEWFPEGQ' A
#
# COMPACT_ATOMS: atom_id res chain seq x y z
N MET A 1 3.50 -7.16 -13.67
CA MET A 1 3.59 -8.47 -12.99
C MET A 1 3.50 -8.24 -11.50
N VAL A 2 2.77 -9.08 -10.76
CA VAL A 2 2.79 -9.04 -9.28
C VAL A 2 3.88 -10.01 -8.85
N ILE A 3 4.87 -9.51 -8.11
CA ILE A 3 6.03 -10.31 -7.70
C ILE A 3 5.86 -10.85 -6.28
N GLY A 4 4.95 -10.26 -5.51
CA GLY A 4 4.54 -10.80 -4.23
C GLY A 4 3.39 -10.01 -3.62
N GLY A 5 2.73 -10.64 -2.67
CA GLY A 5 1.78 -10.00 -1.77
C GLY A 5 1.97 -10.54 -0.35
N LEU A 6 1.70 -9.70 0.65
CA LEU A 6 1.69 -10.09 2.05
C LEU A 6 0.28 -9.88 2.60
N MET A 7 -0.32 -10.92 3.18
CA MET A 7 -1.58 -10.80 3.89
C MET A 7 -1.34 -11.05 5.37
N LYS A 8 -1.61 -10.05 6.22
CA LYS A 8 -1.53 -10.16 7.67
C LYS A 8 -2.94 -10.03 8.25
N SER A 9 -3.31 -10.95 9.13
CA SER A 9 -4.54 -10.88 9.92
C SER A 9 -4.17 -10.84 11.40
N SER A 10 -4.72 -9.88 12.13
CA SER A 10 -4.55 -9.76 13.57
C SER A 10 -5.92 -9.74 14.22
N GLU A 11 -6.16 -10.65 15.17
CA GLU A 11 -7.38 -10.71 15.97
C GLU A 11 -7.01 -10.44 17.43
N SER A 12 -7.70 -9.48 18.04
CA SER A 12 -7.53 -9.13 19.45
C SER A 12 -8.88 -9.16 20.14
N GLU A 13 -8.99 -9.91 21.22
CA GLU A 13 -10.19 -9.98 22.06
C GLU A 13 -9.90 -9.28 23.39
N ALA A 14 -10.64 -8.21 23.67
CA ALA A 14 -10.58 -7.48 24.93
C ALA A 14 -11.89 -7.72 25.69
N VAL A 15 -11.79 -8.29 26.90
CA VAL A 15 -12.99 -8.56 27.69
C VAL A 15 -12.98 -7.80 29.01
N SER A 16 -13.97 -6.93 29.18
CA SER A 16 -14.23 -6.18 30.41
C SER A 16 -15.41 -6.81 31.16
N LYS A 17 -15.24 -7.19 32.43
CA LYS A 17 -16.34 -7.73 33.27
C LYS A 17 -16.41 -7.02 34.62
N VAL A 18 -17.61 -6.89 35.17
CA VAL A 18 -17.80 -6.45 36.57
C VAL A 18 -17.32 -7.57 37.51
N PRO A 19 -16.43 -7.29 38.48
CA PRO A 19 -16.01 -8.30 39.45
C PRO A 19 -17.22 -8.77 40.28
N PHE A 20 -17.27 -10.07 40.60
CA PHE A 20 -18.34 -10.78 41.32
C PHE A 20 -19.60 -11.15 40.49
N PHE A 21 -20.19 -10.23 39.72
CA PHE A 21 -21.42 -10.51 38.94
C PHE A 21 -21.16 -11.06 37.53
N GLY A 22 -19.95 -10.89 37.00
CA GLY A 22 -19.58 -11.32 35.64
C GLY A 22 -19.49 -12.83 35.43
N ASP A 23 -19.47 -13.63 36.50
CA ASP A 23 -19.32 -15.10 36.44
C ASP A 23 -20.64 -15.85 36.74
N ILE A 24 -21.77 -15.13 36.88
CA ILE A 24 -23.09 -15.75 37.09
C ILE A 24 -23.56 -16.41 35.79
N PRO A 25 -23.76 -17.75 35.75
CA PRO A 25 -24.31 -18.41 34.57
C PRO A 25 -25.72 -17.87 34.26
N ALA A 26 -26.03 -17.69 32.98
CA ALA A 26 -27.24 -17.05 32.42
C ALA A 26 -27.31 -15.50 32.47
N LEU A 27 -26.76 -14.82 33.48
CA LEU A 27 -26.79 -13.34 33.58
C LEU A 27 -25.44 -12.67 33.28
N GLY A 28 -24.33 -13.40 33.32
CA GLY A 28 -22.98 -12.87 33.15
C GLY A 28 -22.72 -12.16 31.82
N HIS A 29 -23.45 -12.51 30.75
CA HIS A 29 -23.36 -11.81 29.46
C HIS A 29 -23.90 -10.37 29.49
N LEU A 30 -24.80 -10.04 30.42
CA LEU A 30 -25.30 -8.67 30.60
C LEU A 30 -24.30 -7.78 31.36
N PHE A 31 -23.37 -8.38 32.11
CA PHE A 31 -22.37 -7.71 32.94
C PHE A 31 -20.93 -7.85 32.42
N ARG A 32 -20.77 -8.35 31.18
CA ARG A 32 -19.50 -8.54 30.49
C ARG A 32 -19.58 -7.89 29.12
N ASN A 33 -18.62 -7.02 28.82
CA ASN A 33 -18.45 -6.43 27.50
C ASN A 33 -17.24 -7.09 26.82
N THR A 34 -17.48 -7.80 25.72
CA THR A 34 -16.43 -8.36 24.87
C THR A 34 -16.28 -7.47 23.64
N VAL A 35 -15.07 -6.96 23.41
CA VAL A 35 -14.71 -6.22 22.21
C VAL A 35 -13.75 -7.09 21.40
N THR A 36 -14.20 -7.50 20.22
CA THR A 36 -13.36 -8.21 19.25
C THR A 36 -12.90 -7.21 18.19
N GLN A 37 -11.59 -7.06 18.03
CA GLN A 37 -11.00 -6.22 17.01
C GLN A 37 -10.26 -7.09 16.00
N THR A 38 -10.67 -7.00 14.74
CA THR A 38 -10.04 -7.70 13.62
C THR A 38 -9.38 -6.68 12.70
N GLU A 39 -8.08 -6.80 12.49
CA GLU A 39 -7.31 -5.98 11.57
C GLU A 39 -6.75 -6.83 10.44
N LYS A 40 -7.08 -6.47 9.20
CA LYS A 40 -6.59 -7.14 7.99
C LYS A 40 -5.71 -6.17 7.21
N THR A 41 -4.46 -6.54 6.98
CA THR A 41 -3.50 -5.77 6.17
C THR A 41 -3.16 -6.55 4.92
N GLU A 42 -3.36 -5.94 3.76
CA GLU A 42 -3.01 -6.48 2.45
C GLU A 42 -1.96 -5.58 1.79
N LEU A 43 -0.79 -6.14 1.48
CA LEU A 43 0.28 -5.45 0.77
C LEU A 43 0.49 -6.10 -0.59
N VAL A 44 0.53 -5.30 -1.65
CA VAL A 44 0.76 -5.78 -3.02
C VAL A 44 1.96 -5.06 -3.63
N ILE A 45 2.92 -5.82 -4.15
CA ILE A 45 4.13 -5.29 -4.78
C ILE A 45 4.09 -5.59 -6.29
N LEU A 46 4.05 -4.53 -7.09
CA LEU A 46 4.02 -4.60 -8.55
C LEU A 46 5.34 -4.10 -9.13
N LEU A 47 5.93 -4.87 -10.04
CA LEU A 47 7.02 -4.38 -10.88
C LEU A 47 6.58 -4.31 -12.36
N LYS A 48 6.95 -3.20 -12.99
CA LYS A 48 6.86 -2.99 -14.43
C LYS A 48 8.28 -2.73 -14.96
N PRO A 49 8.97 -3.74 -15.51
CA PRO A 49 10.21 -3.48 -16.21
C PRO A 49 9.93 -2.66 -17.48
N THR A 50 10.83 -1.73 -17.80
CA THR A 50 10.86 -1.02 -19.09
C THR A 50 12.18 -1.36 -19.76
N VAL A 51 12.09 -1.87 -20.99
CA VAL A 51 13.27 -2.15 -21.82
C VAL A 51 13.64 -0.86 -22.54
N VAL A 52 14.84 -0.36 -22.30
CA VAL A 52 15.44 0.77 -23.05
C VAL A 52 16.50 0.23 -23.99
N GLY A 53 16.46 0.65 -25.26
CA GLY A 53 17.47 0.28 -26.25
C GLY A 53 18.74 1.13 -26.11
N VAL A 54 19.87 0.63 -26.60
CA VAL A 54 21.20 1.29 -26.56
C VAL A 54 21.18 2.72 -27.13
N ASN A 55 20.25 2.99 -28.05
CA ASN A 55 20.16 4.26 -28.78
C ASN A 55 18.96 5.12 -28.38
N THR A 56 18.13 4.67 -27.42
CA THR A 56 16.93 5.40 -26.99
C THR A 56 17.28 6.79 -26.45
N TRP A 57 18.40 6.90 -25.74
CA TRP A 57 18.90 8.17 -25.22
C TRP A 57 19.61 9.03 -26.28
N GLN A 58 20.20 8.41 -27.31
CA GLN A 58 20.87 9.14 -28.39
C GLN A 58 19.84 9.86 -29.27
N GLN A 59 18.72 9.18 -29.58
CA GLN A 59 17.62 9.74 -30.37
C GLN A 59 16.95 10.93 -29.66
N GLU A 60 16.84 10.90 -28.33
CA GLU A 60 16.25 11.98 -27.55
C GLU A 60 17.17 13.20 -27.45
N ILE A 61 18.49 12.98 -27.33
CA ILE A 61 19.47 14.07 -27.31
C ILE A 61 19.55 14.76 -28.67
N GLU A 62 19.50 14.02 -29.77
CA GLU A 62 19.46 14.57 -31.13
C GLU A 62 18.18 15.36 -31.38
N ARG A 63 17.02 14.83 -30.96
CA ARG A 63 15.73 15.52 -31.04
C ARG A 63 15.69 16.79 -30.20
N SER A 64 16.24 16.74 -28.99
CA SER A 64 16.31 17.92 -28.11
C SER A 64 17.18 19.02 -28.73
N ARG A 65 18.30 18.64 -29.35
CA ARG A 65 19.17 19.57 -30.07
C ARG A 65 18.48 20.19 -31.28
N SER A 66 17.77 19.40 -32.10
CA SER A 66 17.07 19.94 -33.27
C SER A 66 15.93 20.89 -32.91
N LEU A 67 15.24 20.62 -31.79
CA LEU A 67 14.20 21.53 -31.29
C LEU A 67 14.82 22.82 -30.73
N LEU A 68 15.92 22.74 -29.98
CA LEU A 68 16.57 23.94 -29.45
C LEU A 68 17.06 24.88 -30.57
N ASP A 69 17.61 24.34 -31.66
CA ASP A 69 18.01 25.12 -32.83
C ASP A 69 16.82 25.77 -33.56
N GLU A 70 15.68 25.08 -33.61
CA GLU A 70 14.44 25.59 -34.23
C GLU A 70 13.83 26.75 -33.41
N TRP A 71 13.85 26.63 -32.07
CA TRP A 71 13.27 27.62 -31.17
C TRP A 71 14.20 28.81 -30.88
N PHE A 72 15.52 28.63 -30.97
CA PHE A 72 16.53 29.67 -30.74
C PHE A 72 17.61 29.66 -31.83
N PRO A 73 17.30 30.10 -33.05
CA PRO A 73 18.32 30.24 -34.09
C PRO A 73 19.34 31.29 -33.67
N GLU A 74 20.61 30.89 -33.49
CA GLU A 74 21.72 31.82 -33.27
C GLU A 74 21.94 32.64 -34.55
N GLY A 75 21.24 33.77 -34.67
CA GLY A 75 21.30 34.61 -35.85
C GLY A 75 20.06 35.47 -36.11
N GLN A 76 19.58 36.21 -35.10
CA GLN A 76 18.99 37.56 -35.20
C GLN A 76 18.64 38.10 -33.80
#